data_AF-A0A7X8XKV6-F1
#
_entry.id   AF-A0A7X8XKV6-F1
#
_cell.length_a   1.000
_cell.length_b   1.000
_cell.length_c   1.000
_cell.angle_alpha   90.00
_cell.angle_beta   90.00
_cell.angle_gamma   90.00
#
_symmetry.space_group_name_H-M   'P 1'
#
loop_
_entity.id
_entity.type
_entity.pdbx_description
1 polymer ?
#
loop_
_entity_poly.entity_id
_entity_poly.type
_entity_poly.pdbx_seq_one_letter_code
_entity_poly.pdbx_strand_id
1 'polypeptide(L)'
;AERQQLLMVVGNEFQRLEAEREVAEAPADHELLEPLREEMRRGFDEYIQALQWLLEALQTDDPALLEQALEHGEGAETRLRLLDAAYAETQEGMTAFREAKEAAVPPQE
;
A
#
# COMPACT_ATOMS: atom_id res chain seq x y z
N ALA A 1 -29.71 -8.67 -1.28
CA ALA A 1 -29.26 -7.62 -0.34
C ALA A 1 -27.75 -7.73 -0.11
N GLU A 2 -27.27 -8.88 0.33
CA GLU A 2 -25.85 -9.16 0.60
C GLU A 2 -24.89 -8.86 -0.57
N ARG A 3 -25.20 -9.31 -1.79
CA ARG A 3 -24.37 -9.02 -2.97
C ARG A 3 -24.18 -7.52 -3.26
N GLN A 4 -25.24 -6.74 -3.12
CA GLN A 4 -25.20 -5.28 -3.33
C GLN A 4 -24.35 -4.59 -2.24
N GLN A 5 -24.40 -5.11 -1.01
CA GLN A 5 -23.55 -4.65 0.08
C GLN A 5 -22.07 -4.98 -0.18
N LEU A 6 -21.77 -6.20 -0.66
CA LEU A 6 -20.41 -6.59 -1.01
C LEU A 6 -19.85 -5.71 -2.15
N LEU A 7 -20.63 -5.48 -3.21
CA LEU A 7 -20.21 -4.58 -4.29
C LEU A 7 -19.89 -3.17 -3.80
N MET A 8 -20.68 -2.64 -2.84
CA MET A 8 -20.41 -1.34 -2.24
C MET A 8 -19.12 -1.35 -1.41
N VAL A 9 -18.92 -2.37 -0.57
CA VAL A 9 -17.71 -2.48 0.27
C VAL A 9 -16.46 -2.59 -0.61
N VAL A 10 -16.47 -3.51 -1.57
CA VAL A 10 -15.34 -3.73 -2.48
C VAL A 10 -15.10 -2.49 -3.36
N GLY A 11 -16.16 -1.83 -3.84
CA GLY A 11 -16.03 -0.60 -4.61
C GLY A 11 -15.42 0.55 -3.81
N ASN A 12 -15.80 0.71 -2.54
CA ASN A 12 -15.20 1.71 -1.65
C ASN A 12 -13.73 1.42 -1.37
N GLU A 13 -13.37 0.15 -1.15
CA GLU A 13 -11.97 -0.25 -0.94
C GLU A 13 -11.12 0.00 -2.18
N PHE A 14 -11.65 -0.31 -3.36
CA PHE A 14 -11.00 -0.04 -4.64
C PHE A 14 -10.69 1.46 -4.79
N GLN A 15 -11.66 2.33 -4.52
CA GLN A 15 -11.45 3.79 -4.56
C GLN A 15 -10.43 4.28 -3.51
N ARG A 16 -10.43 3.68 -2.31
CA ARG A 16 -9.44 4.00 -1.26
C ARG A 16 -8.03 3.67 -1.74
N LEU A 17 -7.82 2.47 -2.27
CA LEU A 17 -6.51 2.03 -2.73
C LEU A 17 -6.03 2.78 -3.98
N GLU A 18 -6.92 3.16 -4.89
CA GLU A 18 -6.53 4.05 -6.01
C GLU A 18 -5.96 5.37 -5.49
N ALA A 19 -6.57 5.97 -4.46
CA ALA A 19 -6.06 7.20 -3.86
C ALA A 19 -4.73 6.99 -3.12
N GLU A 20 -4.57 5.89 -2.37
CA GLU A 20 -3.30 5.56 -1.71
C GLU A 20 -2.18 5.28 -2.72
N ARG A 21 -2.50 4.60 -3.83
CA ARG A 21 -1.57 4.38 -4.96
C ARG A 21 -1.08 5.70 -5.54
N GLU A 22 -1.98 6.67 -5.75
CA GLU A 22 -1.62 8.00 -6.28
C GLU A 22 -0.64 8.72 -5.34
N VAL A 23 -0.85 8.62 -4.01
CA VAL A 23 0.10 9.15 -3.02
C VAL A 23 1.45 8.45 -3.13
N ALA A 24 1.47 7.13 -3.32
CA ALA A 24 2.71 6.36 -3.49
C ALA A 24 3.44 6.64 -4.82
N GLU A 25 2.82 7.32 -5.79
CA GLU A 25 3.50 7.78 -7.01
C GLU A 25 4.34 9.05 -6.79
N ALA A 26 4.09 9.81 -5.73
CA ALA A 26 4.87 10.99 -5.39
C ALA A 26 6.31 10.60 -5.04
N PRO A 27 7.35 11.36 -5.46
CA PRO A 27 8.73 11.09 -5.08
C PRO A 27 8.88 10.96 -3.56
N ALA A 28 9.73 10.05 -3.11
CA ALA A 28 10.00 9.91 -1.70
C ALA A 28 10.86 11.08 -1.19
N ASP A 29 10.67 11.43 0.08
CA ASP A 29 11.40 12.54 0.71
C ASP A 29 12.90 12.25 0.90
N HIS A 30 13.33 10.99 0.72
CA HIS A 30 14.72 10.56 0.84
C HIS A 30 15.03 9.38 -0.07
N GLU A 31 16.23 9.33 -0.67
CA GLU A 31 16.67 8.29 -1.61
C GLU A 31 16.56 6.86 -1.04
N LEU A 32 16.79 6.69 0.26
CA LEU A 32 16.66 5.40 0.94
C LEU A 32 15.22 4.85 0.97
N LEU A 33 14.21 5.72 0.81
CA LEU A 33 12.81 5.33 0.78
C LEU A 33 12.31 4.99 -0.63
N GLU A 34 13.04 5.39 -1.68
CA GLU A 34 12.64 5.12 -3.08
C GLU A 34 12.42 3.64 -3.39
N PRO A 35 13.28 2.69 -2.96
CA PRO A 35 13.02 1.27 -3.21
C PRO A 35 11.75 0.77 -2.52
N LEU A 36 11.49 1.20 -1.28
CA LEU A 36 10.29 0.82 -0.54
C LEU A 36 9.04 1.39 -1.19
N ARG A 37 9.09 2.65 -1.63
CA ARG A 37 8.03 3.33 -2.36
C ARG A 37 7.67 2.62 -3.67
N GLU A 38 8.68 2.20 -4.44
CA GLU A 38 8.47 1.45 -5.68
C GLU A 38 7.80 0.09 -5.43
N GLU A 39 8.20 -0.62 -4.38
CA GLU A 39 7.54 -1.87 -3.97
C GLU A 39 6.11 -1.61 -3.46
N MET A 40 5.86 -0.51 -2.75
CA MET A 40 4.51 -0.12 -2.32
C MET A 40 3.61 0.12 -3.53
N ARG A 41 4.11 0.86 -4.55
CA ARG A 41 3.36 1.07 -5.80
C ARG A 41 2.97 -0.26 -6.46
N ARG A 42 3.90 -1.21 -6.54
CA ARG A 42 3.60 -2.55 -7.08
C ARG A 42 2.58 -3.30 -6.23
N GLY A 43 2.68 -3.23 -4.90
CA GLY A 43 1.69 -3.82 -4.00
C GLY A 43 0.29 -3.22 -4.20
N PHE A 44 0.19 -1.91 -4.42
CA PHE A 44 -1.07 -1.25 -4.75
C PHE A 44 -1.62 -1.72 -6.09
N ASP A 45 -0.79 -1.78 -7.14
CA ASP A 45 -1.19 -2.27 -8.47
C ASP A 45 -1.75 -3.70 -8.39
N GLU A 46 -1.08 -4.58 -7.66
CA GLU A 46 -1.52 -5.96 -7.44
C GLU A 46 -2.84 -6.03 -6.66
N TYR A 47 -3.00 -5.23 -5.61
CA TYR A 47 -4.21 -5.26 -4.79
C TYR A 47 -5.41 -4.69 -5.53
N ILE A 48 -5.22 -3.60 -6.26
CA ILE A 48 -6.25 -3.00 -7.13
C ILE A 48 -6.68 -4.02 -8.19
N GLN A 49 -5.74 -4.76 -8.80
CA GLN A 49 -6.08 -5.82 -9.76
C GLN A 49 -6.91 -6.94 -9.13
N ALA A 50 -6.57 -7.35 -7.90
CA ALA A 50 -7.35 -8.35 -7.16
C ALA A 50 -8.77 -7.85 -6.86
N LEU A 51 -8.94 -6.58 -6.49
CA LEU A 51 -10.27 -5.99 -6.28
C LEU A 51 -11.08 -5.88 -7.57
N GLN A 52 -10.44 -5.60 -8.72
CA GLN A 52 -11.12 -5.63 -10.01
C GLN A 52 -11.66 -7.02 -10.32
N TRP A 53 -10.86 -8.07 -10.12
CA TRP A 53 -11.33 -9.46 -10.27
C TRP A 53 -12.44 -9.79 -9.28
N LEU A 54 -12.37 -9.30 -8.04
CA LEU A 54 -13.41 -9.50 -7.05
C LEU A 54 -14.73 -8.82 -7.48
N LEU A 55 -14.67 -7.59 -7.99
CA LEU A 55 -15.84 -6.89 -8.51
C LEU A 55 -16.45 -7.61 -9.72
N GLU A 56 -15.62 -8.09 -10.64
CA GLU A 56 -16.06 -8.84 -11.80
C GLU A 56 -16.69 -10.18 -11.38
N ALA A 57 -16.05 -10.94 -10.51
CA ALA A 57 -16.58 -12.20 -9.98
C ALA A 57 -17.93 -11.99 -9.29
N LEU A 58 -18.05 -10.92 -8.49
CA LEU A 58 -19.31 -10.51 -7.87
C LEU A 58 -20.36 -10.06 -8.88
N GLN A 59 -20.03 -9.67 -10.11
CA GLN A 59 -21.00 -9.31 -11.15
C GLN A 59 -21.39 -10.50 -12.04
N THR A 60 -20.46 -11.40 -12.30
CA THR A 60 -20.62 -12.55 -13.21
C THR A 60 -21.01 -13.84 -12.51
N ASP A 61 -20.94 -13.89 -11.17
CA ASP A 61 -21.03 -15.12 -10.36
C ASP A 61 -19.99 -16.17 -10.77
N ASP A 62 -18.78 -15.74 -11.17
CA ASP A 62 -17.68 -16.65 -11.51
C ASP A 62 -16.87 -17.05 -10.25
N PRO A 63 -16.98 -18.31 -9.77
CA PRO A 63 -16.29 -18.75 -8.57
C PRO A 63 -14.77 -18.92 -8.78
N ALA A 64 -14.30 -19.20 -10.00
CA ALA A 64 -12.87 -19.34 -10.25
C ALA A 64 -12.19 -17.96 -10.21
N LEU A 65 -12.86 -16.95 -10.75
CA LEU A 65 -12.39 -15.57 -10.66
C LEU A 65 -12.42 -15.06 -9.21
N LEU A 66 -13.44 -15.46 -8.44
CA LEU A 66 -13.51 -15.14 -7.01
C LEU A 66 -12.32 -15.73 -6.23
N GLU A 67 -12.00 -17.00 -6.44
CA GLU A 67 -10.86 -17.66 -5.79
C GLU A 67 -9.54 -16.97 -6.14
N GLN A 68 -9.32 -16.68 -7.42
CA GLN A 68 -8.15 -15.93 -7.88
C GLN A 68 -8.07 -14.54 -7.24
N ALA A 69 -9.18 -13.82 -7.18
CA ALA A 69 -9.23 -12.49 -6.57
C ALA A 69 -8.84 -12.52 -5.07
N LEU A 70 -9.31 -13.52 -4.33
CA LEU A 70 -9.04 -13.66 -2.91
C LEU A 70 -7.57 -14.03 -2.63
N GLU A 71 -7.02 -15.01 -3.36
CA GLU A 71 -5.62 -15.43 -3.19
C GLU A 71 -4.64 -14.28 -3.49
N HIS A 72 -4.84 -13.60 -4.61
CA HIS A 72 -4.01 -12.47 -4.99
C HIS A 72 -4.18 -11.28 -4.04
N GLY A 73 -5.42 -11.00 -3.59
CA GLY A 73 -5.72 -9.92 -2.67
C GLY A 73 -5.07 -10.08 -1.29
N GLU A 74 -5.13 -11.28 -0.71
CA GLU A 74 -4.51 -11.55 0.61
C GLU A 74 -2.97 -11.38 0.56
N GLY A 75 -2.35 -11.85 -0.53
CA GLY A 75 -0.92 -11.68 -0.75
C GLY A 75 -0.51 -10.21 -0.88
N ALA A 76 -1.27 -9.43 -1.66
CA ALA A 76 -1.01 -8.01 -1.89
C ALA A 76 -1.24 -7.18 -0.61
N GLU A 77 -2.33 -7.43 0.13
CA GLU A 77 -2.62 -6.76 1.41
C GLU A 77 -1.51 -7.02 2.44
N THR A 78 -1.10 -8.29 2.57
CA THR A 78 -0.02 -8.67 3.49
C THR A 78 1.29 -7.95 3.13
N ARG A 79 1.63 -7.91 1.84
CA ARG A 79 2.83 -7.22 1.35
C ARG A 79 2.77 -5.72 1.65
N LEU A 80 1.65 -5.07 1.35
CA LEU A 80 1.48 -3.63 1.61
C LEU A 80 1.63 -3.30 3.09
N ARG A 81 1.05 -4.10 3.99
CA ARG A 81 1.22 -3.92 5.44
C ARG A 81 2.68 -4.02 5.89
N LEU A 82 3.43 -4.96 5.32
CA LEU A 82 4.85 -5.12 5.63
C LEU A 82 5.68 -3.94 5.09
N LEU A 83 5.36 -3.46 3.90
CA LEU A 83 6.05 -2.33 3.29
C LEU A 83 5.78 -1.02 4.02
N ASP A 84 4.54 -0.79 4.45
CA ASP A 84 4.15 0.38 5.26
C ASP A 84 4.94 0.41 6.58
N ALA A 85 5.03 -0.73 7.28
CA ALA A 85 5.84 -0.86 8.49
C ALA A 85 7.33 -0.59 8.24
N ALA A 86 7.89 -1.15 7.15
CA ALA A 86 9.29 -0.93 6.78
C ALA A 86 9.58 0.53 6.39
N TYR A 87 8.63 1.20 5.72
CA TYR A 87 8.72 2.61 5.37
C TYR A 87 8.77 3.48 6.63
N ALA A 88 7.84 3.24 7.56
CA ALA A 88 7.78 3.95 8.84
C ALA A 88 9.07 3.77 9.66
N GLU A 89 9.56 2.53 9.83
CA GLU A 89 10.80 2.25 10.54
C GLU A 89 12.01 2.95 9.91
N THR A 90 12.09 2.96 8.57
CA THR A 90 13.17 3.65 7.85
C THR A 90 13.11 5.16 8.08
N GLN A 91 11.92 5.75 8.05
CA GLN A 91 11.71 7.18 8.29
C GLN A 91 12.05 7.58 9.73
N GLU A 92 11.67 6.77 10.72
CA GLU A 92 12.03 6.97 12.12
C GLU A 92 13.55 6.89 12.32
N GLY A 93 14.21 5.88 11.74
CA GLY A 93 15.66 5.71 11.81
C GLY A 93 16.42 6.90 11.21
N MET A 94 15.97 7.42 10.08
CA MET A 94 16.55 8.62 9.46
C MET A 94 16.35 9.88 10.32
N THR A 95 15.18 10.02 10.95
CA THR A 95 14.88 11.14 11.85
C THR A 95 15.79 11.11 13.07
N ALA A 96 15.89 9.94 13.74
CA ALA A 96 16.77 9.75 14.88
C ALA A 96 18.25 10.00 14.53
N PHE A 97 18.69 9.56 13.35
CA PHE A 97 20.06 9.82 12.88
C PHE A 97 20.34 11.32 12.68
N ARG A 98 19.37 12.06 12.12
CA ARG A 98 19.48 13.51 11.93
C ARG A 98 19.59 14.24 13.27
N GLU A 99 18.71 13.92 14.22
CA GLU A 99 18.69 14.52 15.56
C GLU A 99 20.00 14.25 16.32
N ALA A 100 20.52 13.02 16.25
CA ALA A 100 21.78 12.65 16.87
C ALA A 100 22.97 13.44 16.28
N LYS A 101 22.96 13.67 14.95
CA LYS A 101 23.99 14.46 14.27
C LYS A 101 23.94 15.93 14.69
N GLU A 102 22.74 16.51 14.79
CA GLU A 102 22.55 17.90 15.22
C GLU A 102 22.98 18.12 16.67
N ALA A 103 22.65 17.20 17.58
CA ALA A 103 23.07 17.24 18.98
C ALA A 103 24.59 17.10 19.17
N ALA A 104 25.30 16.50 18.21
CA ALA A 104 26.74 16.32 18.23
C ALA A 104 27.53 17.54 17.72
N VAL A 105 26.89 18.57 17.15
CA VAL A 105 27.55 19.81 16.73
C VAL A 105 27.73 20.72 17.94
N PRO A 106 28.97 21.00 18.40
CA PRO A 106 29.19 21.92 19.52
C PRO A 106 28.74 23.35 19.12
N PRO A 107 28.27 24.17 20.07
CA PRO A 107 27.90 25.55 19.78
C PRO A 107 29.11 26.28 19.20
N GLN A 108 28.92 26.94 18.05
CA GLN A 108 29.95 27.80 17.47
C GLN A 108 30.08 29.04 18.36
N GLU A 109 31.20 29.13 19.08
CA GLU A 109 31.66 30.36 19.77
C GLU A 109 32.15 31.42 18.78
#